data_AF-A0A9E2B5Q4-F1
#
_entry.id   AF-A0A9E2B5Q4-F1
#
_cell.length_a   1.000
_cell.length_b   1.000
_cell.length_c   1.000
_cell.angle_alpha   90.00
_cell.angle_beta   90.00
_cell.angle_gamma   90.00
#
_symmetry.space_group_name_H-M   'P 1'
#
loop_
_entity.id
_entity.type
_entity.pdbx_description
1 polymer ?
#
loop_
_entity_poly.entity_id
_entity_poly.type
_entity_poly.pdbx_seq_one_letter_code
_entity_poly.pdbx_strand_id
1 'polypeptide(L)'
;MSSISKNIIKQALDLSPVATLIVDLQSEPQSVQYANQAFEALSGYDAGELVGRPWSRLTDSDETTSPGQRTVQLHCHARHGAAEELQFELYPLYDRPGSARYWV
;
A
#
# COMPACT_ATOMS: atom_id res chain seq x y z
N MET A 1 -15.36 -21.05 -13.07
CA MET A 1 -14.06 -20.34 -13.19
C MET A 1 -13.14 -20.89 -12.11
N SER A 2 -11.98 -21.42 -12.48
CA SER A 2 -11.04 -21.97 -11.48
C SER A 2 -10.62 -20.84 -10.54
N SER A 3 -10.79 -21.03 -9.23
CA SER A 3 -10.39 -20.05 -8.23
C SER A 3 -8.86 -20.08 -8.11
N ILE A 4 -8.20 -19.01 -8.56
CA ILE A 4 -6.75 -18.85 -8.35
C ILE A 4 -6.50 -18.78 -6.84
N SER A 5 -5.53 -19.55 -6.34
CA SER A 5 -5.24 -19.58 -4.90
C SER A 5 -4.63 -18.26 -4.42
N LYS A 6 -4.86 -17.93 -3.13
CA LYS A 6 -4.29 -16.73 -2.50
C LYS A 6 -2.75 -16.66 -2.61
N ASN A 7 -2.09 -17.82 -2.57
CA ASN A 7 -0.63 -17.88 -2.70
C ASN A 7 -0.17 -17.44 -4.09
N ILE A 8 -0.82 -17.93 -5.15
CA ILE A 8 -0.49 -17.52 -6.52
C ILE A 8 -0.74 -16.02 -6.75
N ILE A 9 -1.82 -15.47 -6.18
CA ILE A 9 -2.09 -14.02 -6.24
C ILE A 9 -0.99 -13.24 -5.52
N LYS A 10 -0.57 -13.69 -4.33
CA LYS A 10 0.53 -13.06 -3.59
C LYS A 10 1.82 -13.08 -4.42
N GLN A 11 2.18 -14.21 -5.00
CA GLN A 11 3.37 -14.31 -5.85
C GLN A 11 3.29 -13.38 -7.06
N ALA A 12 2.12 -13.26 -7.68
CA ALA A 12 1.92 -12.34 -8.80
C ALA A 12 2.08 -10.86 -8.38
N LEU A 13 1.61 -10.49 -7.17
CA LEU A 13 1.81 -9.15 -6.61
C LEU A 13 3.26 -8.90 -6.21
N ASP A 14 3.94 -9.90 -5.65
CA ASP A 14 5.35 -9.82 -5.22
C ASP A 14 6.24 -9.54 -6.44
N LEU A 15 5.97 -10.23 -7.56
CA LEU A 15 6.73 -10.15 -8.81
C LEU A 15 6.25 -9.05 -9.77
N SER A 16 5.18 -8.33 -9.42
CA SER A 16 4.66 -7.25 -10.26
C SER A 16 5.69 -6.12 -10.36
N PRO A 17 5.96 -5.57 -11.56
CA PRO A 17 6.83 -4.41 -11.72
C PRO A 17 6.17 -3.10 -11.29
N VAL A 18 4.86 -3.11 -11.03
CA VAL A 18 4.13 -1.94 -10.53
C VAL A 18 4.31 -1.87 -9.03
N ALA A 19 4.81 -0.75 -8.51
CA ALA A 19 4.90 -0.52 -7.07
C ALA A 19 3.51 -0.61 -6.45
N THR A 20 3.36 -1.45 -5.43
CA THR A 20 2.09 -1.76 -4.80
C THR A 20 2.26 -1.84 -3.29
N LEU A 21 1.35 -1.21 -2.57
CA LEU A 21 1.23 -1.28 -1.11
C LEU A 21 -0.22 -1.64 -0.78
N ILE A 22 -0.49 -2.23 0.38
CA ILE A 22 -1.88 -2.43 0.86
C ILE A 22 -1.96 -1.89 2.28
N VAL A 23 -2.99 -1.09 2.55
CA VAL A 23 -3.24 -0.48 3.87
C VAL A 23 -4.57 -0.99 4.42
N ASP A 24 -4.61 -1.43 5.67
CA ASP A 24 -5.85 -1.73 6.39
C ASP A 24 -6.46 -0.46 6.96
N LEU A 25 -7.69 -0.16 6.53
CA LEU A 25 -8.44 1.03 6.93
C LEU A 25 -9.24 0.83 8.22
N GLN A 26 -9.40 -0.42 8.67
CA GLN A 26 -10.14 -0.76 9.89
C GLN A 26 -9.22 -0.96 11.10
N SER A 27 -7.91 -1.03 10.91
CA SER A 27 -6.97 -1.02 12.03
C SER A 27 -6.88 0.38 12.63
N GLU A 28 -6.70 0.47 13.96
CA GLU A 28 -6.43 1.73 14.66
C GLU A 28 -5.03 1.68 15.29
N PRO A 29 -4.04 2.45 14.78
CA PRO A 29 -4.10 3.29 13.59
C PRO A 29 -4.16 2.48 12.28
N GLN A 30 -4.55 3.14 11.18
CA GLN A 30 -4.49 2.52 9.84
C GLN A 30 -3.06 2.06 9.56
N SER A 31 -2.90 0.84 9.05
CA SER A 31 -1.59 0.19 9.01
C SER A 31 -1.27 -0.42 7.66
N VAL A 32 0.00 -0.34 7.26
CA VAL A 32 0.47 -1.00 6.04
C VAL A 32 0.51 -2.52 6.29
N GLN A 33 -0.15 -3.30 5.45
CA GLN A 33 -0.20 -4.77 5.54
C GLN A 33 0.68 -5.45 4.50
N TYR A 34 1.06 -4.74 3.45
CA TYR A 34 1.85 -5.27 2.34
C TYR A 34 2.58 -4.15 1.60
N ALA A 35 3.77 -4.46 1.11
CA ALA A 35 4.50 -3.69 0.11
C ALA A 35 5.27 -4.69 -0.76
N ASN A 36 5.27 -4.51 -2.08
CA ASN A 36 6.04 -5.36 -2.99
C ASN A 36 7.45 -4.82 -3.26
N GLN A 37 8.27 -5.64 -3.91
CA GLN A 37 9.67 -5.28 -4.20
C GLN A 37 9.80 -4.04 -5.09
N ALA A 38 8.85 -3.82 -6.01
CA ALA A 38 8.83 -2.60 -6.83
C ALA A 38 8.56 -1.35 -5.97
N PHE A 39 7.72 -1.44 -4.95
CA PHE A 39 7.52 -0.36 -4.00
C PHE A 39 8.79 -0.07 -3.20
N GLU A 40 9.45 -1.12 -2.69
CA GLU A 40 10.71 -0.97 -1.94
C GLU A 40 11.77 -0.26 -2.79
N ALA A 41 11.94 -0.69 -4.04
CA ALA A 41 12.93 -0.13 -4.96
C ALA A 41 12.69 1.34 -5.30
N LEU A 42 11.42 1.76 -5.46
CA LEU A 42 11.08 3.15 -5.82
C LEU A 42 11.09 4.08 -4.61
N SER A 43 10.58 3.61 -3.47
CA SER A 43 10.40 4.42 -2.25
C SER A 43 11.60 4.39 -1.31
N GLY A 44 12.52 3.43 -1.48
CA GLY A 44 13.68 3.24 -0.64
C GLY A 44 13.38 2.72 0.78
N TYR A 45 12.13 2.34 1.06
CA TYR A 45 11.78 1.59 2.27
C TYR A 45 11.92 0.09 2.06
N ASP A 46 12.23 -0.63 3.13
CA ASP A 46 12.05 -2.08 3.18
C ASP A 46 10.65 -2.43 3.71
N ALA A 47 10.03 -3.51 3.22
CA ALA A 47 8.73 -3.98 3.71
C ALA A 47 8.76 -4.29 5.22
N GLY A 48 9.91 -4.71 5.76
CA GLY A 48 10.11 -4.90 7.20
C GLY A 48 10.06 -3.60 8.01
N GLU A 49 10.30 -2.45 7.39
CA GLU A 49 10.16 -1.13 8.00
C GLU A 49 8.71 -0.63 7.96
N LEU A 50 7.93 -1.08 6.97
CA LEU A 50 6.57 -0.61 6.70
C LEU A 50 5.47 -1.47 7.31
N VAL A 51 5.54 -2.78 7.13
CA VAL A 51 4.45 -3.69 7.48
C VAL A 51 4.17 -3.63 8.99
N GLY A 52 2.89 -3.44 9.33
CA GLY A 52 2.41 -3.21 10.69
C GLY A 52 2.65 -1.80 11.24
N ARG A 53 3.25 -0.88 10.46
CA ARG A 53 3.43 0.52 10.87
C ARG A 53 2.24 1.39 10.45
N PRO A 54 2.00 2.49 11.18
CA PRO A 54 0.96 3.44 10.82
C PRO A 54 1.18 4.02 9.42
N TRP A 55 0.13 3.98 8.61
CA TRP A 55 0.07 4.57 7.27
C TRP A 55 0.41 6.07 7.28
N SER A 56 -0.03 6.78 8.32
CA SER A 56 0.23 8.21 8.52
C SER A 56 1.71 8.57 8.66
N ARG A 57 2.62 7.60 8.76
CA ARG A 57 4.07 7.88 8.68
C ARG A 57 4.55 8.16 7.26
N LEU A 58 3.83 7.68 6.25
CA LEU A 58 4.22 7.81 4.86
C LEU A 58 3.61 9.03 4.18
N THR A 59 2.62 9.68 4.78
CA THR A 59 1.90 10.78 4.14
C THR A 59 1.48 11.82 5.17
N ASP A 60 1.49 13.09 4.77
CA ASP A 60 0.95 14.20 5.58
C ASP A 60 -0.57 14.32 5.49
N SER A 61 -1.23 13.44 4.73
CA SER A 61 -2.68 13.50 4.55
C SER A 61 -3.40 13.21 5.85
N ASP A 62 -3.91 14.28 6.49
CA ASP A 62 -4.77 14.21 7.66
C ASP A 62 -5.97 13.29 7.40
N GLU A 63 -6.27 12.44 8.38
CA GLU A 63 -7.19 11.31 8.27
C GLU A 63 -8.57 11.74 7.81
N THR A 64 -8.88 11.52 6.53
CA THR A 64 -10.26 11.56 6.05
C THR A 64 -10.70 10.14 5.75
N THR A 65 -11.61 9.65 6.59
CA THR A 65 -12.21 8.31 6.72
C THR A 65 -13.10 7.92 5.53
N SER A 66 -12.76 8.37 4.32
CA SER A 66 -13.51 8.08 3.10
C SER A 66 -12.69 7.11 2.25
N PRO A 67 -13.11 5.84 2.10
CA PRO A 67 -12.31 4.84 1.42
C PRO A 67 -12.31 4.96 -0.11
N GLY A 68 -12.75 6.08 -0.69
CA GLY A 68 -12.79 6.28 -2.14
C GLY A 68 -11.41 6.26 -2.80
N GLN A 69 -11.40 6.21 -4.14
CA GLN A 69 -10.19 6.39 -4.93
C GLN A 69 -9.57 7.75 -4.59
N ARG A 70 -8.25 7.76 -4.41
CA ARG A 70 -7.54 8.99 -4.06
C ARG A 70 -6.10 8.99 -4.56
N THR A 71 -5.57 10.18 -4.77
CA THR A 71 -4.15 10.40 -5.03
C THR A 71 -3.50 10.87 -3.74
N VAL A 72 -2.35 10.28 -3.40
CA VAL A 72 -1.57 10.64 -2.21
C VAL A 72 -0.12 10.89 -2.60
N GLN A 73 0.53 11.80 -1.89
CA GLN A 73 1.98 11.94 -1.92
C GLN A 73 2.57 11.15 -0.76
N LEU A 74 3.60 10.36 -1.07
CA LEU A 74 4.32 9.53 -0.12
C LEU A 74 5.73 10.06 0.10
N HIS A 75 6.05 10.30 1.36
CA HIS A 75 7.41 10.58 1.83
C HIS A 75 8.24 9.31 1.74
N CYS A 76 9.30 9.36 0.93
CA CYS A 76 10.17 8.23 0.66
C CYS A 76 11.48 8.34 1.45
N HIS A 77 12.17 7.21 1.59
CA HIS A 77 13.52 7.20 2.11
C HIS A 77 14.50 7.31 0.95
N ALA A 78 15.31 8.37 0.92
CA ALA A 78 16.39 8.55 -0.06
C ALA A 78 17.52 7.52 0.18
N ARG A 79 17.27 6.26 -0.17
CA ARG A 79 18.24 5.16 -0.20
C ARG A 79 18.44 4.73 -1.66
N HIS A 80 19.68 4.44 -2.03
CA HIS A 80 20.03 3.86 -3.34
C HIS A 80 19.47 4.63 -4.56
N GLY A 81 19.31 5.96 -4.47
CA GLY A 81 18.78 6.78 -5.57
C GLY A 81 17.25 6.77 -5.70
N ALA A 82 16.53 6.27 -4.70
CA ALA A 82 15.08 6.41 -4.58
C ALA A 82 14.65 7.89 -4.61
N ALA A 83 13.43 8.13 -5.07
CA ALA A 83 12.83 9.46 -5.03
C ALA A 83 12.61 9.92 -3.58
N GLU A 84 12.58 11.23 -3.33
CA GLU A 84 12.22 11.78 -2.02
C GLU A 84 10.71 11.77 -1.79
N GLU A 85 9.94 11.91 -2.88
CA GLU A 85 8.49 11.86 -2.88
C GLU A 85 7.97 11.03 -4.05
N LEU A 86 6.87 10.31 -3.84
CA LEU A 86 6.17 9.57 -4.89
C LEU A 86 4.67 9.85 -4.84
N GLN A 87 4.08 10.06 -6.01
CA GLN A 87 2.64 10.18 -6.17
C GLN A 87 2.04 8.79 -6.41
N PHE A 88 1.12 8.38 -5.54
CA PHE A 88 0.40 7.11 -5.66
C PHE A 88 -1.10 7.34 -5.85
N GLU A 89 -1.70 6.52 -6.71
CA GLU A 89 -3.14 6.37 -6.79
C GLU A 89 -3.56 5.16 -5.97
N LEU A 90 -4.43 5.39 -5.00
CA LEU A 90 -4.96 4.37 -4.11
C LEU A 90 -6.41 4.04 -4.49
N TYR A 91 -6.71 2.75 -4.54
CA TYR A 91 -8.02 2.22 -4.86
C TYR A 91 -8.59 1.40 -3.71
N PRO A 92 -9.89 1.51 -3.39
CA PRO A 92 -10.50 0.67 -2.37
C PRO A 92 -10.54 -0.80 -2.78
N LEU A 93 -10.16 -1.66 -1.85
CA LEU A 93 -10.45 -3.08 -1.86
C LEU A 93 -11.53 -3.41 -0.84
N TYR A 94 -12.49 -4.22 -1.27
CA TYR A 94 -13.70 -4.55 -0.53
C TYR A 94 -13.64 -6.01 -0.06
N ASP A 95 -13.89 -6.25 1.24
CA ASP A 95 -14.08 -7.62 1.75
C ASP A 95 -15.53 -8.10 1.55
N ARG A 96 -16.47 -7.15 1.56
CA ARG A 96 -17.90 -7.30 1.34
C ARG A 96 -18.40 -6.13 0.48
N PRO A 97 -19.46 -6.32 -0.33
CA PRO A 97 -20.03 -5.24 -1.12
C PRO A 97 -20.32 -3.99 -0.28
N GLY A 98 -19.82 -2.84 -0.71
CA GLY A 98 -20.08 -1.53 -0.08
C GLY A 98 -19.23 -1.19 1.15
N SER A 99 -18.42 -2.11 1.69
CA SER A 99 -17.50 -1.82 2.79
C SER A 99 -16.05 -2.03 2.33
N ALA A 100 -15.41 -0.93 1.97
CA ALA A 100 -13.98 -0.95 1.67
C ALA A 100 -13.21 -1.14 2.97
N ARG A 101 -12.28 -2.09 2.95
CA ARG A 101 -11.46 -2.45 4.10
C ARG A 101 -9.99 -2.12 3.90
N TYR A 102 -9.53 -2.15 2.65
CA TYR A 102 -8.14 -1.82 2.34
C TYR A 102 -8.04 -0.76 1.26
N TRP A 103 -6.91 -0.07 1.21
CA TRP A 103 -6.42 0.57 -0.01
C TRP A 103 -5.33 -0.29 -0.65
N VAL A 104 -5.22 -0.23 -1.98
CA VAL A 104 -4.10 -0.75 -2.78
C VAL A 104 -3.58 0.31 -3.74
#